data_AF-A0A2N9MPA8-F1
#
_entry.id   AF-A0A2N9MPA8-F1
#
_cell.length_a   1.000
_cell.length_b   1.000
_cell.length_c   1.000
_cell.angle_alpha   90.00
_cell.angle_beta   90.00
_cell.angle_gamma   90.00
#
_symmetry.space_group_name_H-M   'P 1'
#
loop_
_entity.id
_entity.type
_entity.pdbx_description
1 polymer ?
#
loop_
_entity_poly.entity_id
_entity_poly.type
_entity_poly.pdbx_seq_one_letter_code
_entity_poly.pdbx_strand_id
1 'polypeptide(L)'
;MVTADFDNDGWPDIFVACDQTPSLLYRNRHDGTFQELGDAAGVAYNVDGQLQAGMGIAVADYDGNGFLDIAKTNFSGDRPSLYKNEDGRFFEDVSEMAGLGRHLLLGRALRFSI
;
A
#
# COMPACT_ATOMS: atom_id res chain seq x y z
N MET A 1 -8.13 -7.64 3.25
CA MET A 1 -8.62 -6.29 3.60
C MET A 1 -8.07 -5.89 4.96
N VAL A 2 -7.97 -4.59 5.24
CA VAL A 2 -7.62 -4.04 6.55
C VAL A 2 -8.48 -2.82 6.84
N THR A 3 -8.78 -2.59 8.11
CA THR A 3 -9.50 -1.41 8.62
C THR A 3 -8.55 -0.58 9.49
N ALA A 4 -8.36 0.69 9.15
CA ALA A 4 -7.46 1.61 9.84
C ALA A 4 -7.86 3.06 9.57
N ASP A 5 -7.45 3.99 10.43
CA ASP A 5 -7.65 5.43 10.23
C ASP A 5 -6.47 5.97 9.40
N PHE A 6 -6.64 6.05 8.08
CA PHE A 6 -5.53 6.43 7.18
C PHE A 6 -5.37 7.94 7.06
N ASP A 7 -6.45 8.71 7.27
CA ASP A 7 -6.43 10.17 7.17
C ASP A 7 -6.43 10.91 8.52
N ASN A 8 -6.35 10.16 9.63
CA ASN A 8 -6.32 10.65 11.01
C ASN A 8 -7.56 11.47 11.39
N ASP A 9 -8.71 11.20 10.78
CA ASP A 9 -9.96 11.88 11.10
C ASP A 9 -10.71 11.28 12.31
N GLY A 10 -10.15 10.22 12.90
CA GLY A 10 -10.69 9.51 14.05
C GLY A 10 -11.68 8.41 13.69
N TRP A 11 -11.91 8.14 12.40
CA TRP A 11 -12.80 7.10 11.91
C TRP A 11 -12.06 6.06 11.06
N PRO A 12 -12.45 4.78 11.17
CA PRO A 12 -11.80 3.73 10.38
C PRO A 12 -12.23 3.80 8.92
N ASP A 13 -11.23 3.77 8.06
CA ASP A 13 -11.29 3.55 6.62
C ASP A 13 -11.07 2.07 6.29
N ILE A 14 -11.16 1.70 5.01
CA ILE A 14 -10.99 0.33 4.52
C ILE A 14 -10.05 0.29 3.32
N PHE A 15 -8.98 -0.50 3.41
CA PHE A 15 -8.16 -0.85 2.26
C PHE A 15 -8.37 -2.32 1.83
N VAL A 16 -8.54 -2.53 0.53
CA VAL A 16 -8.80 -3.84 -0.08
C VAL A 16 -7.74 -4.12 -1.15
N ALA A 17 -6.87 -5.08 -0.85
CA ALA A 17 -6.02 -5.69 -1.85
C ALA A 17 -6.87 -6.62 -2.73
N CYS A 18 -6.79 -6.41 -4.04
CA CYS A 18 -7.53 -7.17 -5.05
C CYS A 18 -6.56 -7.97 -5.91
N ASP A 19 -7.00 -9.14 -6.39
CA ASP A 19 -6.18 -10.04 -7.21
C ASP A 19 -6.22 -9.68 -8.71
N GLN A 20 -7.41 -9.45 -9.25
CA GLN A 20 -7.61 -9.24 -10.70
C GLN A 20 -8.24 -7.88 -11.04
N THR A 21 -8.41 -7.02 -10.05
CA THR A 21 -8.97 -5.67 -10.19
C THR A 21 -8.07 -4.68 -9.43
N PRO A 22 -8.23 -3.37 -9.64
CA PRO A 22 -7.47 -2.39 -8.88
C PRO A 22 -7.72 -2.57 -7.38
N SER A 23 -6.70 -2.30 -6.57
CA SER A 23 -6.89 -2.23 -5.13
C SER A 23 -7.71 -0.99 -4.77
N LEU A 24 -8.46 -1.06 -3.68
CA LEU A 24 -9.45 -0.04 -3.33
C LEU A 24 -9.10 0.56 -1.99
N LEU A 25 -9.29 1.87 -1.86
CA LEU A 25 -9.25 2.59 -0.60
C LEU A 25 -10.58 3.29 -0.40
N TYR A 26 -11.29 2.94 0.67
CA TYR A 26 -12.56 3.52 1.01
C TYR A 26 -12.42 4.41 2.23
N ARG A 27 -12.61 5.72 2.04
CA ARG A 27 -12.68 6.67 3.15
C ARG A 27 -14.08 6.70 3.75
N ASN A 28 -14.18 6.65 5.07
CA ASN A 28 -15.44 6.80 5.79
C ASN A 28 -15.96 8.25 5.69
N ARG A 29 -17.25 8.45 5.39
CA ARG A 29 -17.86 9.79 5.30
C ARG A 29 -18.57 10.24 6.58
N HIS A 30 -18.52 9.43 7.63
CA HIS A 30 -19.13 9.67 8.95
C HIS A 30 -20.67 9.75 8.92
N ASP A 31 -21.28 9.34 7.82
CA ASP A 31 -22.73 9.30 7.61
C ASP A 31 -23.24 7.88 7.30
N GLY A 32 -22.42 6.87 7.58
CA GLY A 32 -22.68 5.47 7.25
C GLY A 32 -22.36 5.09 5.80
N THR A 33 -21.78 6.01 5.01
CA THR A 33 -21.33 5.75 3.64
C THR A 33 -19.81 5.82 3.52
N PHE A 34 -19.29 5.30 2.40
CA PHE A 34 -17.86 5.30 2.07
C PHE A 34 -17.63 5.91 0.69
N GLN A 35 -16.47 6.54 0.52
CA GLN A 35 -15.98 7.04 -0.76
C GLN A 35 -14.81 6.18 -1.24
N GLU A 36 -14.92 5.59 -2.42
CA GLU A 36 -13.78 4.94 -3.09
C GLU A 36 -12.81 6.01 -3.62
N LEU A 37 -11.54 5.84 -3.29
CA LEU A 37 -10.44 6.79 -3.57
C LEU A 37 -9.17 6.07 -4.05
N GLY A 38 -9.15 4.77 -4.30
CA GLY A 38 -7.93 3.99 -4.52
C GLY A 38 -7.04 4.52 -5.64
N ASP A 39 -7.65 4.93 -6.76
CA ASP A 39 -6.92 5.52 -7.89
C ASP A 39 -6.42 6.93 -7.55
N ALA A 40 -7.30 7.78 -7.01
CA ALA A 40 -6.97 9.14 -6.62
C ALA A 40 -5.91 9.21 -5.51
N ALA A 41 -5.85 8.20 -4.64
CA ALA A 41 -4.90 8.08 -3.54
C ALA A 41 -3.58 7.40 -3.95
N GLY A 42 -3.48 6.85 -5.17
CA GLY A 42 -2.24 6.25 -5.67
C GLY A 42 -2.00 4.78 -5.27
N VAL A 43 -3.02 4.06 -4.79
CA VAL A 43 -2.88 2.68 -4.29
C VAL A 43 -3.53 1.62 -5.19
N ALA A 44 -4.21 2.04 -6.26
CA ALA A 44 -4.97 1.16 -7.14
C ALA A 44 -4.10 0.29 -8.04
N TYR A 45 -3.00 0.85 -8.55
CA TYR A 45 -2.10 0.26 -9.56
C TYR A 45 -0.65 0.34 -9.08
N ASN A 46 0.25 -0.34 -9.78
CA ASN A 46 1.69 -0.08 -9.63
C ASN A 46 2.12 1.20 -10.38
N VAL A 47 3.40 1.57 -10.24
CA VAL A 47 4.01 2.74 -10.91
C VAL A 47 3.89 2.73 -12.44
N ASP A 48 3.74 1.57 -13.07
CA ASP A 48 3.56 1.41 -14.51
C ASP A 48 2.07 1.43 -14.94
N GLY A 49 1.14 1.67 -14.01
CA GLY A 49 -0.30 1.66 -14.25
C GLY A 49 -0.90 0.26 -14.44
N GLN A 50 -0.20 -0.79 -14.00
CA GLN A 50 -0.64 -2.17 -14.12
C GLN A 50 -1.35 -2.66 -12.85
N LEU A 51 -2.28 -3.60 -13.04
CA LEU A 51 -2.89 -4.34 -11.95
C LEU A 51 -1.84 -5.20 -11.24
N GLN A 52 -2.02 -5.38 -9.94
CA GLN A 52 -1.18 -6.24 -9.13
C GLN A 52 -2.04 -7.25 -8.40
N ALA A 53 -1.60 -8.51 -8.41
CA ALA A 53 -2.29 -9.61 -7.77
C ALA A 53 -2.17 -9.59 -6.24
N GLY A 54 -2.89 -8.69 -5.57
CA GLY A 54 -2.80 -8.42 -4.14
C GLY A 54 -3.27 -9.58 -3.26
N MET A 55 -2.46 -9.94 -2.26
CA MET A 55 -2.69 -11.09 -1.39
C MET A 55 -2.79 -10.71 0.09
N GLY A 56 -1.68 -10.26 0.68
CA GLY A 56 -1.58 -9.88 2.09
C GLY A 56 -1.48 -8.38 2.27
N ILE A 57 -1.95 -7.89 3.42
CA ILE A 57 -1.86 -6.49 3.81
C ILE A 57 -1.33 -6.39 5.24
N ALA A 58 -0.43 -5.44 5.47
CA ALA A 58 -0.06 -4.95 6.80
C ALA A 58 -0.06 -3.42 6.78
N VAL A 59 -0.32 -2.80 7.93
CA VAL A 59 -0.33 -1.35 8.10
C VAL A 59 0.48 -0.96 9.33
N ALA A 60 1.27 0.10 9.20
CA ALA A 60 2.06 0.69 10.28
C ALA A 60 2.53 2.07 9.81
N ASP A 61 2.78 2.98 10.76
CA ASP A 61 3.57 4.19 10.53
C ASP A 61 5.05 3.78 10.56
N TYR A 62 5.63 3.45 9.41
CA TYR A 62 6.98 2.86 9.36
C TYR A 62 8.09 3.93 9.40
N ASP A 63 7.79 5.15 8.95
CA ASP A 63 8.74 6.26 8.87
C ASP A 63 8.57 7.29 10.00
N GLY A 64 7.53 7.16 10.81
CA GLY A 64 7.27 8.01 11.97
C GLY A 64 6.64 9.35 11.63
N ASN A 65 6.01 9.49 10.45
CA ASN A 65 5.38 10.74 10.03
C ASN A 65 4.00 10.96 10.64
N GLY A 66 3.46 9.98 11.36
CA GLY A 66 2.17 10.02 12.03
C GLY A 66 0.99 9.57 11.16
N PHE A 67 1.22 9.13 9.93
CA PHE A 67 0.21 8.56 9.04
C PHE A 67 0.49 7.07 8.82
N LEU A 68 -0.56 6.26 8.74
CA LEU A 68 -0.39 4.83 8.51
C LEU A 68 -0.06 4.55 7.04
N ASP A 69 1.03 3.81 6.84
CA ASP A 69 1.47 3.29 5.55
C ASP A 69 0.89 1.90 5.27
N ILE A 70 0.94 1.47 4.01
CA ILE A 70 0.41 0.17 3.58
C ILE A 70 1.53 -0.68 2.98
N ALA A 71 1.79 -1.83 3.59
CA ALA A 71 2.56 -2.90 2.97
C ALA A 71 1.62 -3.96 2.38
N LYS A 72 1.77 -4.24 1.08
CA LYS A 72 0.93 -5.18 0.33
C LYS A 72 1.82 -6.24 -0.32
N THR A 73 1.54 -7.52 -0.07
CA THR A 73 2.18 -8.61 -0.84
C THR A 73 1.38 -8.90 -2.10
N ASN A 74 2.08 -9.25 -3.17
CA ASN A 74 1.49 -9.58 -4.47
C ASN A 74 1.88 -11.01 -4.89
N PHE A 75 1.07 -11.64 -5.73
CA PHE A 75 1.31 -12.98 -6.25
C PHE A 75 2.42 -13.01 -7.30
N SER A 76 3.02 -14.19 -7.47
CA SER A 76 4.23 -14.47 -8.24
C SER A 76 4.35 -13.67 -9.54
N GLY A 77 5.41 -12.86 -9.64
CA GLY A 77 5.71 -12.00 -10.78
C GLY A 77 5.75 -10.51 -10.38
N ASP A 78 4.91 -10.13 -9.41
CA ASP A 78 4.90 -8.79 -8.83
C ASP A 78 5.74 -8.71 -7.56
N ARG A 79 6.48 -7.62 -7.42
CA ARG A 79 7.16 -7.26 -6.17
C ARG A 79 6.15 -6.88 -5.08
N PRO A 80 6.46 -7.08 -3.79
CA PRO A 80 5.69 -6.46 -2.71
C PRO A 80 5.64 -4.94 -2.88
N SER A 81 4.49 -4.34 -2.57
CA SER A 81 4.32 -2.90 -2.54
C SER A 81 4.45 -2.35 -1.12
N LEU A 82 5.10 -1.21 -0.97
CA LEU A 82 5.08 -0.33 0.20
C LEU A 82 4.61 1.04 -0.26
N TYR A 83 3.41 1.40 0.17
CA TYR A 83 2.77 2.68 -0.10
C TYR A 83 2.95 3.58 1.12
N LYS A 84 3.79 4.59 1.00
CA LYS A 84 4.03 5.58 2.05
C LYS A 84 2.93 6.63 2.01
N ASN A 85 2.22 6.84 3.11
CA ASN A 85 1.19 7.84 3.24
C ASN A 85 1.81 9.20 3.58
N GLU A 86 1.67 10.19 2.70
CA GLU A 86 2.32 11.49 2.89
C GLU A 86 1.53 12.45 3.79
N ASP A 87 0.19 12.39 3.71
CA ASP A 87 -0.68 13.44 4.25
C ASP A 87 -2.09 12.96 4.64
N GLY A 88 -2.31 11.66 4.68
CA GLY A 88 -3.62 11.04 4.90
C GLY A 88 -4.48 10.92 3.64
N ARG A 89 -4.01 11.39 2.47
CA ARG A 89 -4.80 11.42 1.24
C ARG A 89 -4.08 10.77 0.07
N PHE A 90 -2.77 10.99 -0.01
CA PHE A 90 -1.94 10.50 -1.10
C PHE A 90 -0.88 9.53 -0.58
N PHE A 91 -0.70 8.46 -1.34
CA PHE A 91 0.31 7.45 -1.08
C PHE A 91 1.35 7.41 -2.21
N GLU A 92 2.62 7.45 -1.84
CA GLU A 92 3.74 7.22 -2.75
C GLU A 92 4.14 5.73 -2.75
N ASP A 93 4.27 5.10 -3.92
CA ASP A 93 4.90 3.79 -4.04
C ASP A 93 6.42 3.93 -3.87
N VAL A 94 6.90 3.70 -2.64
CA VAL A 94 8.31 3.75 -2.27
C VAL A 94 8.98 2.38 -2.32
N SER A 95 8.34 1.38 -2.93
CA SER A 95 8.78 -0.01 -2.86
C SER A 95 10.19 -0.25 -3.43
N GLU A 96 10.59 0.51 -4.47
CA GLU A 96 11.97 0.42 -4.98
C GLU A 96 12.96 1.07 -4.02
N MET A 97 12.64 2.26 -3.53
CA MET A 97 13.46 3.03 -2.60
C MET A 97 13.67 2.28 -1.28
N ALA A 98 12.65 1.55 -0.83
CA ALA A 98 12.68 0.67 0.33
C ALA A 98 13.44 -0.65 0.08
N GLY A 99 13.94 -0.89 -1.14
CA GLY A 99 14.70 -2.09 -1.49
C GLY A 99 13.84 -3.34 -1.74
N LEU A 100 12.52 -3.22 -1.80
CA LEU A 100 11.60 -4.34 -2.08
C LEU A 100 11.60 -4.74 -3.57
N GLY A 101 12.22 -3.95 -4.44
CA GLY A 101 12.32 -4.19 -5.88
C GLY A 101 13.50 -5.07 -6.33
N ARG A 102 14.46 -5.42 -5.46
CA ARG A 102 15.71 -6.07 -5.89
C ARG A 102 15.69 -7.59 -5.66
N HIS A 103 15.34 -8.32 -6.73
CA HIS A 103 15.59 -9.76 -6.95
C HIS A 103 15.22 -10.74 -5.81
N LEU A 104 13.98 -11.24 -5.81
CA LEU A 104 13.62 -12.56 -5.26
C LEU A 104 13.64 -13.67 -6.33
N LEU A 105 14.50 -13.54 -7.34
CA LEU A 105 14.84 -14.65 -8.24
C LEU A 105 16.20 -15.21 -7.79
N LEU A 106 16.15 -16.33 -7.07
CA LEU A 106 17.24 -17.29 -6.80
C LEU A 106 18.65 -16.84 -7.24
N GLY A 107 19.46 -16.34 -6.29
CA GLY A 107 20.92 -16.33 -6.45
C GLY A 107 21.65 -15.12 -5.89
N ARG A 108 22.26 -15.33 -4.71
CA ARG A 108 23.45 -14.66 -4.14
C ARG A 108 23.26 -13.34 -3.35
N ALA A 109 23.70 -13.51 -2.09
CA ALA A 109 24.51 -12.61 -1.29
C ALA A 109 23.81 -11.47 -0.55
N LEU A 110 23.55 -11.74 0.73
CA LEU A 110 23.64 -10.78 1.83
C LEU A 110 24.86 -9.86 1.61
N ARG A 111 24.63 -8.55 1.55
CA ARG A 111 25.67 -7.58 1.84
C ARG A 111 25.08 -6.49 2.72
N PHE A 112 25.23 -6.67 4.03
CA PHE A 112 25.25 -5.53 4.95
C PHE A 112 26.55 -4.77 4.71
N SER A 113 26.49 -3.45 4.71
CA SER A 113 27.67 -2.62 4.95
C SER A 113 27.24 -1.54 5.92
N ILE A 114 27.77 -1.71 7.14
CA ILE A 114 28.14 -0.74 8.19
C ILE A 114 27.74 0.71 7.95
#